data_AF-A0A349GYR2-F1
#
_entry.id   AF-A0A349GYR2-F1
#
_cell.length_a   1.000
_cell.length_b   1.000
_cell.length_c   1.000
_cell.angle_alpha   90.00
_cell.angle_beta   90.00
_cell.angle_gamma   90.00
#
_symmetry.space_group_name_H-M   'P 1'
#
loop_
_entity.id
_entity.type
_entity.pdbx_description
1 polymer ?
#
loop_
_entity_poly.entity_id
_entity_poly.type
_entity_poly.pdbx_seq_one_letter_code
_entity_poly.pdbx_strand_id
1 'polypeptide(L)'
;MGFRHSVGMTGTQNTMAQQVIEARRRKGVTQSELAHQIDCKQSAISMFERGHANALAQPKIEAALEFLGIPATAIIVPLPTGELEKGSPTRRYCPVFDCPSNIPFSVQGALLVQPNPLAQPTHAGRYCAHCGELLESQCPECAAPLNPGACCVCCGTAYVNIPPNIDKTWIDTQHLRLRAIGLLAG
;
A
#
# COMPACT_ATOMS: atom_id res chain seq x y z
N MET A 1 2.97 -55.58 -10.26
CA MET A 1 2.51 -55.06 -8.95
C MET A 1 3.55 -54.04 -8.51
N GLY A 2 3.38 -52.74 -8.40
CA GLY A 2 2.28 -51.81 -8.55
C GLY A 2 2.88 -50.46 -8.12
N PHE A 3 3.07 -49.54 -9.07
CA PHE A 3 3.50 -48.16 -8.81
C PHE A 3 2.40 -47.37 -8.07
N ARG A 4 2.80 -46.49 -7.14
CA ARG A 4 2.20 -45.17 -6.80
C ARG A 4 3.01 -44.58 -5.64
N HIS A 5 3.97 -43.70 -5.91
CA HIS A 5 3.84 -42.23 -5.97
C HIS A 5 3.07 -41.64 -4.78
N SER A 6 3.81 -40.96 -3.90
CA SER A 6 3.29 -39.90 -3.03
C SER A 6 4.24 -38.71 -3.20
N VAL A 7 3.87 -37.87 -4.17
CA VAL A 7 4.53 -36.60 -4.47
C VAL A 7 4.38 -35.69 -3.25
N GLY A 8 5.50 -35.27 -2.66
CA GLY A 8 5.52 -34.15 -1.73
C GLY A 8 5.26 -32.86 -2.51
N MET A 9 4.00 -32.45 -2.58
CA MET A 9 3.64 -31.07 -2.97
C MET A 9 3.70 -30.21 -1.71
N THR A 10 4.84 -29.57 -1.47
CA THR A 10 4.93 -28.38 -0.62
C THR A 10 4.22 -27.24 -1.34
N GLY A 11 2.89 -27.23 -1.28
CA GLY A 11 2.10 -26.05 -1.59
C GLY A 11 2.35 -25.04 -0.49
N THR A 12 3.11 -23.99 -0.79
CA THR A 12 3.31 -22.85 0.09
C THR A 12 1.94 -22.36 0.53
N GLN A 13 1.56 -22.57 1.80
CA GLN A 13 0.32 -22.03 2.32
C GLN A 13 0.43 -20.51 2.27
N ASN A 14 -0.34 -19.88 1.39
CA ASN A 14 -0.39 -18.42 1.34
C ASN A 14 -1.06 -17.92 2.62
N THR A 15 -0.39 -16.99 3.27
CA THR A 15 -0.91 -16.34 4.48
C THR A 15 -2.16 -15.53 4.12
N MET A 16 -3.07 -15.38 5.08
CA MET A 16 -4.29 -14.57 4.91
C MET A 16 -4.00 -13.15 4.41
N ALA A 17 -2.90 -12.55 4.87
CA ALA A 17 -2.44 -11.24 4.42
C ALA A 17 -2.17 -11.20 2.91
N GLN A 18 -1.53 -12.25 2.35
CA GLN A 18 -1.26 -12.35 0.92
C GLN A 18 -2.57 -12.48 0.11
N GLN A 19 -3.52 -13.29 0.60
CA GLN A 19 -4.82 -13.44 -0.05
C GLN A 19 -5.59 -12.10 -0.09
N VAL A 20 -5.53 -11.32 0.99
CA VAL A 20 -6.14 -9.98 1.07
C VAL A 20 -5.48 -9.01 0.08
N ILE A 21 -4.14 -8.97 0.02
CA ILE A 21 -3.40 -8.13 -0.94
C ILE A 21 -3.85 -8.43 -2.37
N GLU A 22 -3.84 -9.70 -2.75
CA GLU A 22 -4.14 -10.13 -4.11
C GLU A 22 -5.59 -9.86 -4.51
N ALA A 23 -6.54 -10.20 -3.63
CA ALA A 23 -7.95 -9.97 -3.90
C ALA A 23 -8.25 -8.47 -4.03
N ARG A 24 -7.66 -7.64 -3.15
CA ARG A 24 -7.80 -6.18 -3.20
C ARG A 24 -7.26 -5.62 -4.52
N ARG A 25 -6.04 -6.01 -4.91
CA ARG A 25 -5.43 -5.57 -6.18
C ARG A 25 -6.24 -6.02 -7.39
N ARG A 26 -6.75 -7.25 -7.40
CA ARG A 26 -7.64 -7.76 -8.46
C ARG A 26 -8.94 -6.97 -8.56
N LYS A 27 -9.51 -6.54 -7.43
CA LYS A 27 -10.70 -5.68 -7.38
C LYS A 27 -10.39 -4.21 -7.72
N GLY A 28 -9.12 -3.84 -7.88
CA GLY A 28 -8.70 -2.47 -8.16
C GLY A 28 -8.93 -1.50 -7.00
N VAL A 29 -9.02 -2.01 -5.78
CA VAL A 29 -9.30 -1.25 -4.56
C VAL A 29 -7.98 -0.82 -3.92
N THR A 30 -7.87 0.44 -3.49
CA THR A 30 -6.68 0.93 -2.78
C THR A 30 -6.73 0.55 -1.31
N GLN A 31 -5.61 0.66 -0.59
CA GLN A 31 -5.62 0.38 0.85
C GLN A 31 -6.52 1.38 1.61
N SER A 32 -6.58 2.64 1.16
CA SER A 32 -7.46 3.66 1.77
C SER A 32 -8.93 3.37 1.52
N GLU A 33 -9.29 2.97 0.29
CA GLU A 33 -10.65 2.58 -0.07
C GLU A 33 -11.12 1.37 0.77
N LEU A 34 -10.27 0.35 0.90
CA LEU A 34 -10.57 -0.79 1.77
C LEU A 34 -10.74 -0.35 3.24
N ALA A 35 -9.87 0.54 3.72
CA ALA A 35 -9.94 1.06 5.07
C ALA A 35 -11.27 1.79 5.33
N HIS A 36 -11.70 2.66 4.42
CA HIS A 36 -13.00 3.34 4.50
C HIS A 36 -14.15 2.35 4.55
N GLN A 37 -14.12 1.38 3.64
CA GLN A 37 -15.19 0.40 3.51
C GLN A 37 -15.38 -0.45 4.78
N ILE A 38 -14.29 -0.73 5.50
CA ILE A 38 -14.34 -1.49 6.76
C ILE A 38 -14.22 -0.61 8.00
N ASP A 39 -14.25 0.72 7.84
CA ASP A 39 -14.15 1.72 8.92
C ASP A 39 -12.87 1.54 9.77
N CYS A 40 -11.70 1.60 9.14
CA CYS A 40 -10.41 1.59 9.84
C CYS A 40 -9.39 2.54 9.18
N LYS A 41 -8.21 2.69 9.80
CA LYS A 41 -7.11 3.48 9.22
C LYS A 41 -6.39 2.70 8.12
N GLN A 42 -6.02 3.37 7.03
CA GLN A 42 -5.21 2.78 5.96
C GLN A 42 -3.88 2.19 6.47
N SER A 43 -3.24 2.83 7.46
CA SER A 43 -2.01 2.31 8.06
C SER A 43 -2.19 0.94 8.71
N ALA A 44 -3.38 0.64 9.24
CA ALA A 44 -3.70 -0.66 9.80
C ALA A 44 -3.79 -1.75 8.72
N ILE A 45 -4.41 -1.43 7.56
CA ILE A 45 -4.40 -2.30 6.37
C ILE A 45 -2.95 -2.56 5.92
N SER A 46 -2.15 -1.50 5.78
CA SER A 46 -0.75 -1.61 5.35
C SER A 46 0.08 -2.52 6.28
N MET A 47 -0.07 -2.37 7.60
CA MET A 47 0.62 -3.22 8.57
C MET A 47 0.14 -4.67 8.51
N PHE A 48 -1.17 -4.91 8.42
CA PHE A 48 -1.74 -6.24 8.30
C PHE A 48 -1.22 -6.97 7.04
N GLU A 49 -1.26 -6.30 5.89
CA GLU A 49 -0.76 -6.83 4.60
C GLU A 49 0.74 -7.18 4.65
N ARG A 50 1.49 -6.59 5.58
CA ARG A 50 2.92 -6.88 5.83
C ARG A 50 3.19 -7.97 6.86
N GLY A 51 2.14 -8.66 7.32
CA GLY A 51 2.24 -9.76 8.26
C GLY A 51 2.11 -9.36 9.73
N HIS A 52 1.81 -8.10 10.04
CA HIS A 52 1.44 -7.71 11.42
C HIS A 52 -0.02 -8.09 11.69
N ALA A 53 -0.28 -9.36 11.98
CA ALA A 53 -1.63 -9.89 12.17
C ALA A 53 -2.46 -9.12 13.22
N ASN A 54 -1.81 -8.55 14.24
CA ASN A 54 -2.45 -7.77 15.31
C ASN A 54 -2.80 -6.32 14.91
N ALA A 55 -2.47 -5.88 13.69
CA ALA A 55 -2.78 -4.54 13.23
C ALA A 55 -4.28 -4.32 12.96
N LEU A 56 -5.03 -5.41 12.73
CA LEU A 56 -6.48 -5.40 12.59
C LEU A 56 -7.11 -6.31 13.63
N ALA A 57 -8.22 -5.88 14.22
CA ALA A 57 -9.03 -6.74 15.05
C ALA A 57 -9.79 -7.77 14.19
N GLN A 58 -10.04 -8.96 14.73
CA GLN A 58 -10.72 -10.06 14.05
C GLN A 58 -12.00 -9.65 13.29
N PRO A 59 -12.92 -8.82 13.84
CA PRO A 59 -14.11 -8.39 13.10
C PRO A 59 -13.81 -7.55 11.85
N LYS A 60 -12.71 -6.78 11.86
CA LYS A 60 -12.29 -5.97 10.70
C LYS A 60 -11.63 -6.85 9.63
N ILE A 61 -10.95 -7.93 10.05
CA ILE A 61 -10.42 -8.94 9.13
C ILE A 61 -11.59 -9.64 8.41
N GLU A 62 -12.61 -10.05 9.15
CA GLU A 62 -13.81 -10.67 8.58
C GLU A 62 -14.55 -9.74 7.60
N ALA A 63 -14.75 -8.48 7.97
CA ALA A 63 -15.34 -7.47 7.08
C ALA A 63 -14.51 -7.26 5.79
N ALA A 64 -13.17 -7.29 5.90
CA ALA A 64 -12.30 -7.19 4.72
C ALA A 64 -12.43 -8.41 3.80
N LEU A 65 -12.47 -9.62 4.36
CA LEU A 65 -12.66 -10.86 3.61
C LEU A 65 -14.01 -10.90 2.88
N GLU A 66 -15.08 -10.50 3.58
CA GLU A 66 -16.42 -10.38 3.02
C GLU A 66 -16.45 -9.37 1.87
N PHE A 67 -15.94 -8.15 2.10
CA PHE A 67 -15.92 -7.11 1.07
C PHE A 67 -15.10 -7.53 -0.17
N LEU A 68 -13.97 -8.23 0.03
CA LEU A 68 -13.12 -8.71 -1.05
C LEU A 68 -13.64 -9.99 -1.72
N GLY A 69 -14.72 -10.58 -1.19
CA GLY A 69 -15.32 -11.81 -1.71
C GLY A 69 -14.35 -12.99 -1.67
N ILE A 70 -13.52 -13.08 -0.61
CA ILE A 70 -12.58 -14.18 -0.41
C ILE A 70 -13.32 -15.29 0.36
N PRO A 71 -13.76 -16.40 -0.29
CA PRO A 71 -14.22 -17.56 0.47
C PRO A 71 -13.03 -18.18 1.20
N ALA A 72 -13.28 -18.79 2.37
CA ALA A 72 -12.27 -19.39 3.24
C ALA A 72 -11.36 -20.46 2.58
N THR A 73 -11.62 -20.84 1.33
CA THR A 73 -10.92 -21.90 0.58
C THR A 73 -10.30 -21.45 -0.75
N ALA A 74 -10.21 -20.14 -1.05
CA ALA A 74 -9.75 -19.70 -2.36
C ALA A 74 -8.23 -19.93 -2.61
N ILE A 75 -7.95 -20.80 -3.59
CA ILE A 75 -6.66 -20.99 -4.26
C ILE A 75 -6.46 -19.88 -5.31
N ILE A 76 -5.22 -19.40 -5.41
CA ILE A 76 -4.75 -18.26 -6.21
C ILE A 76 -4.68 -18.61 -7.72
N VAL A 77 -5.00 -17.62 -8.56
CA VAL A 77 -4.73 -17.59 -10.02
C VAL A 77 -4.02 -16.27 -10.34
N PRO A 78 -3.07 -16.21 -11.31
CA PRO A 78 -2.21 -15.04 -11.53
C PRO A 78 -2.97 -13.77 -11.95
N LEU A 79 -2.37 -12.62 -11.60
CA LEU A 79 -2.81 -11.26 -11.93
C LEU A 79 -3.17 -11.09 -13.41
N PRO A 80 -4.31 -10.47 -13.76
CA PRO A 80 -4.46 -9.83 -15.06
C PRO A 80 -3.66 -8.52 -15.06
N THR A 81 -2.68 -8.41 -15.95
CA THR A 81 -2.10 -7.14 -16.39
C THR A 81 -3.14 -6.39 -17.20
N GLY A 82 -3.97 -5.59 -16.52
CA GLY A 82 -4.96 -4.72 -17.17
C GLY A 82 -4.29 -3.59 -17.94
N GLU A 83 -4.74 -3.37 -19.18
CA GLU A 83 -4.29 -2.30 -20.06
C GLU A 83 -4.61 -0.90 -19.51
N LEU A 84 -3.76 0.03 -19.92
CA LEU A 84 -3.69 1.42 -19.46
C LEU A 84 -4.80 2.26 -20.08
N GLU A 85 -5.76 2.69 -19.28
CA GLU A 85 -6.67 3.78 -19.64
C GLU A 85 -5.89 5.09 -19.82
N LYS A 86 -5.97 5.70 -21.01
CA LYS A 86 -5.39 7.01 -21.34
C LYS A 86 -6.18 8.13 -20.65
N GLY A 87 -5.94 8.33 -19.37
CA GLY A 87 -6.38 9.51 -18.61
C GLY A 87 -5.30 10.61 -18.57
N SER A 88 -5.73 11.86 -18.41
CA SER A 88 -4.83 13.02 -18.19
C SER A 88 -3.86 12.76 -17.02
N PRO A 89 -2.69 13.45 -16.94
CA PRO A 89 -1.72 13.25 -15.87
C PRO A 89 -2.29 13.74 -14.53
N THR A 90 -3.12 12.91 -13.91
CA THR A 90 -3.49 13.04 -12.52
C THR A 90 -2.28 12.63 -11.70
N ARG A 91 -1.83 13.52 -10.82
CA ARG A 91 -0.79 13.23 -9.85
C ARG A 91 -1.21 11.98 -9.05
N ARG A 92 -0.25 11.12 -8.72
CA ARG A 92 -0.51 9.88 -7.96
C ARG A 92 0.58 9.64 -6.93
N TYR A 93 0.27 9.03 -5.79
CA TYR A 93 1.26 8.68 -4.78
C TYR A 93 1.14 7.25 -4.29
N CYS A 94 2.24 6.72 -3.73
CA CYS A 94 2.25 5.43 -3.06
C CYS A 94 1.80 5.60 -1.60
N PRO A 95 0.74 4.91 -1.14
CA PRO A 95 0.25 5.05 0.24
C PRO A 95 1.10 4.30 1.28
N VAL A 96 2.15 3.59 0.85
CA VAL A 96 3.02 2.80 1.74
C VAL A 96 4.11 3.69 2.35
N PHE A 97 4.05 3.90 3.66
CA PHE A 97 4.82 4.95 4.35
C PHE A 97 6.35 4.84 4.26
N ASP A 98 6.90 3.64 4.17
CA ASP A 98 8.34 3.37 4.06
C ASP A 98 8.77 2.98 2.64
N CYS A 99 7.90 3.21 1.65
CA CYS A 99 8.25 3.00 0.26
C CYS A 99 9.28 4.03 -0.20
N PRO A 100 10.28 3.66 -1.01
CA PRO A 100 11.22 4.62 -1.61
C PRO A 100 10.57 5.74 -2.44
N SER A 101 9.33 5.57 -2.88
CA SER A 101 8.55 6.62 -3.54
C SER A 101 8.12 7.76 -2.63
N ASN A 102 8.50 7.72 -1.35
CA ASN A 102 8.08 8.65 -0.33
C ASN A 102 9.31 9.19 0.43
N ILE A 103 9.38 10.50 0.62
CA ILE A 103 10.46 11.19 1.34
C ILE A 103 9.94 11.57 2.73
N PRO A 104 10.46 10.97 3.80
CA PRO A 104 10.09 11.37 5.15
C PRO A 104 10.82 12.65 5.56
N PHE A 105 10.20 13.46 6.40
CA PHE A 105 10.77 14.68 6.95
C PHE A 105 10.08 15.03 8.27
N SER A 106 10.64 16.00 8.99
CA SER A 106 10.02 16.52 10.21
C SER A 106 9.79 18.02 10.14
N VAL A 107 8.68 18.47 10.71
CA VAL A 107 8.35 19.89 10.86
C VAL A 107 7.85 20.10 12.28
N GLN A 108 8.54 20.95 13.04
CA GLN A 108 8.19 21.25 14.44
C GLN A 108 8.00 19.99 15.31
N GLY A 109 8.79 18.93 15.06
CA GLY A 109 8.71 17.66 15.79
C GLY A 109 7.65 16.68 15.27
N ALA A 110 6.75 17.10 14.36
CA ALA A 110 5.83 16.19 13.69
C ALA A 110 6.55 15.46 12.54
N LEU A 111 6.33 14.14 12.44
CA LEU A 111 6.83 13.32 11.34
C LEU A 111 5.81 13.34 10.20
N LEU A 112 6.28 13.65 9.00
CA LEU A 112 5.48 13.65 7.79
C LEU A 112 6.19 12.91 6.66
N VAL A 113 5.40 12.47 5.70
CA VAL A 113 5.89 11.78 4.51
C VAL A 113 5.37 12.50 3.28
N GLN A 114 6.29 13.00 2.48
CA GLN A 114 5.98 13.66 1.22
C GLN A 114 6.09 12.64 0.09
N PRO A 115 5.05 12.50 -0.75
CA PRO A 115 5.17 11.76 -1.98
C PRO A 115 6.29 12.33 -2.88
N ASN A 116 7.25 11.48 -3.27
CA ASN A 116 8.44 11.91 -4.01
C ASN A 116 8.10 12.15 -5.49
N PRO A 117 8.13 13.39 -5.98
CA PRO A 117 7.82 13.68 -7.38
C PRO A 117 8.84 13.09 -8.36
N LEU A 118 10.08 12.80 -7.92
CA LEU A 118 11.11 12.17 -8.77
C LEU A 118 10.91 10.67 -8.92
N ALA A 119 10.26 10.02 -7.95
CA ALA A 119 10.00 8.59 -7.95
C ALA A 119 8.59 8.23 -8.45
N GLN A 120 7.75 9.24 -8.72
CA GLN A 120 6.42 9.04 -9.25
C GLN A 120 6.50 8.97 -10.78
N PRO A 121 6.03 7.87 -11.40
CA PRO A 121 6.02 7.78 -12.85
C PRO A 121 5.14 8.90 -13.41
N THR A 122 5.73 9.75 -14.24
CA THR A 122 5.03 10.86 -14.90
C THR A 122 3.96 10.39 -15.88
N HIS A 123 3.93 9.10 -16.24
CA HIS A 123 2.87 8.51 -17.05
C HIS A 123 2.53 7.05 -16.69
N ALA A 124 1.22 6.78 -16.67
CA ALA A 124 0.52 5.52 -16.96
C ALA A 124 0.29 4.48 -15.82
N GLY A 125 1.28 4.08 -15.02
CA GLY A 125 1.08 2.96 -14.08
C GLY A 125 -0.02 3.17 -13.03
N ARG A 126 -0.92 2.18 -12.82
CA ARG A 126 -1.80 2.12 -11.63
C ARG A 126 -1.03 1.67 -10.39
N TYR A 127 0.16 1.11 -10.56
CA TYR A 127 0.98 0.53 -9.50
C TYR A 127 2.30 1.29 -9.31
N CYS A 128 2.78 1.31 -8.07
CA CYS A 128 4.06 1.88 -7.68
C CYS A 128 5.21 1.07 -8.30
N ALA A 129 6.13 1.75 -9.00
CA ALA A 129 7.27 1.10 -9.63
C ALA A 129 8.27 0.49 -8.62
N HIS A 130 8.21 0.87 -7.33
CA HIS A 130 9.14 0.41 -6.30
C HIS A 130 8.61 -0.76 -5.46
N CYS A 131 7.32 -0.73 -5.08
CA CYS A 131 6.74 -1.76 -4.21
C CYS A 131 5.55 -2.50 -4.82
N GLY A 132 5.12 -2.12 -6.02
CA GLY A 132 3.97 -2.73 -6.71
C GLY A 132 2.61 -2.39 -6.10
N GLU A 133 2.52 -1.47 -5.12
CA GLU A 133 1.24 -1.08 -4.51
C GLU A 133 0.39 -0.20 -5.43
N LEU A 134 -0.93 -0.28 -5.34
CA LEU A 134 -1.86 0.57 -6.10
C LEU A 134 -1.68 2.03 -5.66
N LEU A 135 -1.52 2.92 -6.64
CA LEU A 135 -1.30 4.33 -6.40
C LEU A 135 -2.63 5.05 -6.15
N GLU A 136 -2.60 5.98 -5.20
CA GLU A 136 -3.72 6.87 -4.85
C GLU A 136 -3.65 8.15 -5.70
N SER A 137 -4.79 8.69 -6.12
CA SER A 137 -4.88 9.92 -6.94
C SER A 137 -5.62 11.07 -6.27
N GLN A 138 -6.08 10.87 -5.03
CA GLN A 138 -6.89 11.81 -4.26
C GLN A 138 -6.53 11.76 -2.77
N CYS A 139 -6.98 12.76 -2.01
CA CYS A 139 -6.86 12.77 -0.56
C CYS A 139 -7.55 11.53 0.02
N PRO A 140 -6.89 10.77 0.91
CA PRO A 140 -7.45 9.55 1.46
C PRO A 140 -8.57 9.84 2.46
N GLU A 141 -8.89 11.09 2.80
CA GLU A 141 -9.96 11.42 3.76
C GLU A 141 -11.14 12.12 3.08
N CYS A 142 -10.88 13.18 2.31
CA CYS A 142 -11.94 14.01 1.73
C CYS A 142 -12.09 13.87 0.22
N ALA A 143 -11.36 12.94 -0.42
CA ALA A 143 -11.35 12.73 -1.87
C ALA A 143 -10.93 13.95 -2.72
N ALA A 144 -10.44 15.03 -2.11
CA ALA A 144 -9.96 16.19 -2.86
C ALA A 144 -8.77 15.83 -3.78
N PRO A 145 -8.61 16.49 -4.93
CA PRO A 145 -7.46 16.30 -5.80
C PRO A 145 -6.13 16.55 -5.08
N LEU A 146 -5.07 15.86 -5.50
CA LEU A 146 -3.74 16.03 -4.89
C LEU A 146 -3.11 17.37 -5.23
N ASN A 147 -2.60 18.05 -4.21
CA ASN A 147 -1.71 19.21 -4.34
C ASN A 147 -0.23 18.85 -4.09
N PRO A 148 0.72 19.72 -4.48
CA PRO A 148 2.11 19.67 -4.01
C PRO A 148 2.22 19.64 -2.48
N GLY A 149 3.17 18.87 -1.95
CA GLY A 149 3.40 18.71 -0.51
C GLY A 149 2.94 17.36 0.05
N ALA A 150 2.94 17.27 1.39
CA ALA A 150 2.66 16.04 2.13
C ALA A 150 1.21 15.92 2.63
N CYS A 151 0.45 17.02 2.61
CA CYS A 151 -0.90 17.10 3.18
C CYS A 151 -1.89 17.71 2.20
N CYS A 152 -3.16 17.34 2.36
CA CYS A 152 -4.27 17.92 1.61
C CYS A 152 -4.53 19.36 2.04
N VAL A 153 -4.65 20.29 1.09
CA VAL A 153 -5.00 21.70 1.37
C VAL A 153 -6.46 21.88 1.80
N CYS A 154 -7.34 20.92 1.51
CA CYS A 154 -8.76 21.02 1.85
C CYS A 154 -9.05 20.59 3.29
N CYS A 155 -8.47 19.48 3.77
CA CYS A 155 -8.76 18.93 5.10
C CYS A 155 -7.53 18.81 6.02
N GLY A 156 -6.32 19.10 5.53
CA GLY A 156 -5.08 18.97 6.31
C GLY A 156 -4.56 17.54 6.48
N THR A 157 -5.31 16.51 6.07
CA THR A 157 -4.87 15.11 6.20
C THR A 157 -3.59 14.85 5.42
N ALA A 158 -2.62 14.17 6.06
CA ALA A 158 -1.42 13.69 5.39
C ALA A 158 -1.79 12.66 4.32
N TYR A 159 -1.18 12.75 3.14
CA TYR A 159 -1.42 11.79 2.06
C TYR A 159 -0.96 10.38 2.46
N VAL A 160 0.20 10.31 3.13
CA VAL A 160 0.79 9.04 3.55
C VAL A 160 0.76 8.96 5.07
N ASN A 161 0.01 7.99 5.59
CA ASN A 161 -0.15 7.79 7.03
C ASN A 161 1.05 7.03 7.61
N ILE A 162 1.68 7.61 8.63
CA ILE A 162 2.75 6.97 9.40
C ILE A 162 2.13 6.17 10.55
N PRO A 163 2.50 4.89 10.76
CA PRO A 163 2.03 4.12 11.91
C PRO A 163 2.39 4.78 13.26
N PRO A 164 1.59 4.56 14.31
CA PRO A 164 1.98 4.94 15.66
C PRO A 164 3.26 4.17 16.05
N ASN A 165 4.15 4.81 16.82
CA ASN A 165 5.46 4.29 17.27
C ASN A 165 6.62 4.37 16.27
N ILE A 166 6.47 5.12 15.18
CA ILE A 166 7.63 5.55 14.38
C ILE A 166 8.19 6.84 15.00
N ASP A 167 9.51 6.85 15.26
CA ASP A 167 10.22 8.02 15.77
C ASP A 167 11.09 8.70 14.70
N LYS A 168 11.74 9.79 15.06
CA LYS A 168 12.57 10.57 14.13
C LYS A 168 13.81 9.83 13.61
N THR A 169 14.33 8.81 14.30
CA THR A 169 15.51 8.05 13.85
C THR A 169 15.21 7.23 12.60
N TRP A 170 13.93 6.91 12.38
CA TRP A 170 13.47 6.30 11.15
C TRP A 170 13.70 7.20 9.93
N ILE A 171 13.59 8.53 10.07
CA ILE A 171 13.88 9.48 8.97
C ILE A 171 15.31 9.28 8.47
N ASP A 172 16.28 9.27 9.38
CA ASP A 172 17.69 9.15 9.03
C ASP A 172 17.95 7.83 8.29
N THR A 173 17.36 6.74 8.79
CA THR A 173 17.44 5.41 8.16
C THR A 173 16.86 5.43 6.75
N GLN A 174 15.71 6.07 6.53
CA GLN A 174 15.12 6.17 5.20
C GLN A 174 15.93 7.09 4.28
N HIS A 175 16.45 8.23 4.77
CA HIS A 175 17.27 9.12 3.95
C HIS A 175 18.53 8.43 3.45
N LEU A 176 19.18 7.61 4.28
CA LEU A 176 20.31 6.78 3.85
C LEU A 176 19.90 5.82 2.73
N ARG A 177 18.75 5.13 2.87
CA ARG A 177 18.22 4.24 1.82
C ARG A 177 17.92 4.98 0.53
N LEU A 178 17.29 6.16 0.61
CA LEU A 178 16.92 6.97 -0.56
C LEU A 178 18.14 7.50 -1.30
N ARG A 179 19.18 7.95 -0.57
CA ARG A 179 20.46 8.37 -1.17
C ARG A 179 21.16 7.21 -1.88
N ALA A 180 21.17 6.01 -1.27
CA ALA A 180 21.80 4.84 -1.86
C ALA A 180 21.20 4.42 -3.21
N ILE A 181 19.94 4.77 -3.47
CA ILE A 181 19.23 4.49 -4.73
C ILE A 181 19.01 5.75 -5.59
N GLY A 182 19.65 6.86 -5.26
CA GLY A 182 19.60 8.11 -6.04
C GLY A 182 18.26 8.86 -6.03
N LEU A 183 17.37 8.58 -5.08
CA LEU A 183 16.04 9.22 -4.95
C LEU A 183 16.02 10.41 -3.98
N LEU A 184 17.15 10.70 -3.34
CA LEU A 184 17.38 11.89 -2.52
C LEU A 184 18.81 12.39 -2.80
N ALA A 185 18.97 13.71 -2.95
CA ALA A 185 20.29 14.30 -3.15
C ALA A 185 21.21 14.05 -1.94
N GLY A 186 22.50 13.87 -2.23
CA GLY A 186 23.58 13.71 -1.25
C GLY A 186 23.74 14.94 -0.38
#